data_AF-A0A3S4R1R8-F1
#
_entry.id   AF-A0A3S4R1R8-F1
#
_cell.length_a   1.000
_cell.length_b   1.000
_cell.length_c   1.000
_cell.angle_alpha   90.00
_cell.angle_beta   90.00
_cell.angle_gamma   90.00
#
_symmetry.space_group_name_H-M   'P 1'
#
loop_
_entity.id
_entity.type
_entity.pdbx_description
1 polymer ?
#
loop_
_entity_poly.entity_id
_entity_poly.type
_entity_poly.pdbx_seq_one_letter_code
_entity_poly.pdbx_strand_id
1 'polypeptide(L)'
;MVFGTKAYYQIGDVVNVTCKAGPSKPKATLSWLINGKAAASEYLSLDERQQNFSSNSNQLSNASLSLIFPAEKRYFSNGIMILTCNSVIRLEYTMSSELSLVSESKSSTAFVTAHDGEGTVITGIQSAYNVGDQINLTCTSKKAKPSAPELIWLINNEEATTDMLRHYSSVTTDDGSEKSSLGLQLSLNTAFVDIWSIRRKSRSLIAFKCKAKYNNVLMETSKDEIIRRFEPSTTKLHVSAENEVGA
;
A
#
# COMPACT_ATOMS: atom_id res chain seq x y z
N MET A 1 7.27 19.64 1.84
CA MET A 1 8.28 20.72 2.02
C MET A 1 9.43 20.17 2.84
N VAL A 2 10.67 20.55 2.54
CA VAL A 2 11.87 20.14 3.28
C VAL A 2 12.43 21.33 4.06
N PHE A 3 12.89 21.07 5.29
CA PHE A 3 13.48 22.05 6.19
C PHE A 3 14.81 21.54 6.76
N GLY A 4 15.67 22.47 7.22
CA GLY A 4 16.92 22.14 7.92
C GLY A 4 18.11 21.84 7.00
N THR A 5 17.93 21.89 5.68
CA THR A 5 19.00 21.71 4.71
C THR A 5 20.00 22.87 4.75
N LYS A 6 21.29 22.54 4.66
CA LYS A 6 22.36 23.50 4.35
C LYS A 6 22.82 23.30 2.90
N ALA A 7 23.26 24.38 2.26
CA ALA A 7 23.80 24.32 0.91
C ALA A 7 25.10 23.49 0.84
N TYR A 8 25.86 23.44 1.94
CA TYR A 8 27.15 22.76 2.04
C TYR A 8 27.29 21.97 3.34
N TYR A 9 27.92 20.80 3.26
CA TYR A 9 28.33 19.99 4.42
C TYR A 9 29.78 19.51 4.25
N GLN A 10 30.51 19.45 5.36
CA GLN A 10 31.80 18.79 5.47
C GLN A 10 31.61 17.29 5.75
N ILE A 11 32.63 16.49 5.45
CA ILE A 11 32.61 15.08 5.79
C ILE A 11 32.62 14.93 7.32
N GLY A 12 31.66 14.19 7.86
CA GLY A 12 31.46 14.02 9.30
C GLY A 12 30.40 14.95 9.90
N ASP A 13 29.94 15.98 9.17
CA ASP A 13 28.82 16.81 9.63
C ASP A 13 27.56 15.97 9.79
N VAL A 14 26.73 16.29 10.78
CA VAL A 14 25.40 15.68 10.91
C VAL A 14 24.42 16.40 9.99
N VAL A 15 23.89 15.68 9.02
CA VAL A 15 22.73 16.10 8.24
C VAL A 15 21.49 15.85 9.08
N ASN A 16 20.70 16.89 9.35
CA ASN A 16 19.44 16.79 10.08
C ASN A 16 18.40 17.63 9.34
N VAL A 17 17.55 16.95 8.58
CA VAL A 17 16.55 17.57 7.73
C VAL A 17 15.17 16.98 8.02
N THR A 18 14.12 17.79 7.90
CA THR A 18 12.75 17.34 8.15
C THR A 18 11.90 17.58 6.92
N CYS A 19 11.20 16.56 6.46
CA CYS A 19 10.15 16.70 5.47
C CYS A 19 8.80 16.82 6.16
N LYS A 20 7.97 17.76 5.72
CA LYS A 20 6.57 17.90 6.17
C LYS A 20 5.61 17.89 4.99
N ALA A 21 4.54 17.12 5.11
CA ALA A 21 3.35 17.18 4.25
C ALA A 21 2.21 17.88 4.98
N GLY A 22 1.43 18.64 4.21
CA GLY A 22 0.25 19.35 4.71
C GLY A 22 -0.88 18.42 5.15
N PRO A 23 -1.99 18.99 5.64
CA PRO A 23 -3.08 18.24 6.23
C PRO A 23 -3.80 17.39 5.17
N SER A 24 -3.95 16.09 5.44
CA SER A 24 -4.58 15.12 4.54
C SER A 24 -5.38 14.06 5.31
N LYS A 25 -6.33 13.42 4.61
CA LYS A 25 -7.05 12.25 5.11
C LYS A 25 -7.22 11.24 3.95
N PRO A 26 -6.61 10.05 4.03
CA PRO A 26 -5.71 9.57 5.07
C PRO A 26 -4.42 10.40 5.21
N LYS A 27 -3.71 10.25 6.35
CA LYS A 27 -2.43 10.91 6.59
C LYS A 27 -1.42 10.48 5.52
N ALA A 28 -0.72 11.45 4.93
CA ALA A 28 0.36 11.16 3.99
C ALA A 28 1.48 10.30 4.63
N THR A 29 1.96 9.31 3.89
CA THR A 29 3.16 8.55 4.22
C THR A 29 4.35 9.25 3.58
N LEU A 30 5.38 9.53 4.38
CA LEU A 30 6.62 10.16 3.92
C LEU A 30 7.73 9.12 3.81
N SER A 31 8.65 9.32 2.86
CA SER A 31 9.88 8.54 2.77
C SER A 31 11.03 9.40 2.25
N TRP A 32 12.26 8.99 2.56
CA TRP A 32 13.47 9.66 2.14
C TRP A 32 14.31 8.76 1.24
N LEU A 33 14.87 9.37 0.18
CA LEU A 33 15.93 8.78 -0.63
C LEU A 33 17.21 9.61 -0.49
N ILE A 34 18.35 8.94 -0.45
CA ILE A 34 19.70 9.53 -0.58
C ILE A 34 20.28 9.05 -1.90
N ASN A 35 20.49 9.97 -2.84
CA ASN A 35 20.91 9.69 -4.22
C ASN A 35 20.04 8.61 -4.90
N GLY A 36 18.72 8.71 -4.75
CA GLY A 36 17.75 7.80 -5.34
C GLY A 36 17.62 6.44 -4.64
N LYS A 37 18.38 6.17 -3.57
CA LYS A 37 18.27 4.95 -2.76
C LYS A 37 17.54 5.21 -1.45
N ALA A 38 16.68 4.29 -1.02
CA ALA A 38 15.97 4.42 0.25
C ALA A 38 16.94 4.67 1.41
N ALA A 39 16.63 5.68 2.22
CA ALA A 39 17.38 5.93 3.45
C ALA A 39 17.18 4.76 4.42
N ALA A 40 18.23 4.43 5.16
CA ALA A 40 18.18 3.37 6.16
C ALA A 40 17.26 3.77 7.32
N SER A 41 16.51 2.82 7.88
CA SER A 41 15.48 3.09 8.89
C SER A 41 16.04 3.73 10.17
N GLU A 42 17.29 3.43 10.52
CA GLU A 42 18.00 4.00 11.67
C GLU A 42 18.29 5.50 11.51
N TYR A 43 18.24 6.04 10.29
CA TYR A 43 18.39 7.47 10.03
C TYR A 43 17.04 8.20 10.06
N LEU A 44 15.94 7.47 10.19
CA LEU A 44 14.60 8.03 10.15
C LEU A 44 14.07 8.26 11.56
N SER A 45 13.55 9.46 11.81
CA SER A 45 12.87 9.81 13.06
C SER A 45 11.49 10.37 12.77
N LEU A 46 10.47 9.73 13.32
CA LEU A 46 9.09 10.22 13.29
C LEU A 46 8.89 11.28 14.37
N ASP A 47 8.09 12.31 14.06
CA ASP A 47 7.66 13.28 15.07
C ASP A 47 6.42 12.74 15.79
N GLU A 48 6.61 12.10 16.94
CA GLU A 48 5.53 11.55 17.77
C GLU A 48 4.62 12.62 18.38
N ARG A 49 5.11 13.87 18.50
CA ARG A 49 4.40 14.96 19.18
C ARG A 49 3.16 15.44 18.42
N GLN A 50 3.06 15.10 17.13
CA GLN A 50 1.87 15.42 16.31
C GLN A 50 0.77 14.37 16.38
N GLN A 51 0.91 13.29 17.16
CA GLN A 51 -0.17 12.31 17.34
C GLN A 51 -1.33 12.80 18.22
N ASN A 52 -1.13 13.88 19.00
CA ASN A 52 -2.05 14.27 20.08
C ASN A 52 -2.83 15.58 19.86
N PHE A 53 -2.73 16.23 18.70
CA PHE A 53 -3.52 17.45 18.42
C PHE A 53 -4.83 17.11 17.69
N SER A 54 -5.75 16.46 18.40
CA SER A 54 -7.17 16.52 18.06
C SER A 54 -7.77 17.78 18.69
N SER A 55 -7.73 18.90 17.96
CA SER A 55 -8.58 20.05 18.24
C SER A 55 -9.45 20.32 17.02
N ASN A 56 -10.72 19.92 17.14
CA ASN A 56 -11.91 20.33 16.39
C ASN A 56 -11.76 20.72 14.90
N SER A 57 -12.19 19.81 14.00
CA SER A 57 -13.38 19.95 13.12
C SER A 57 -13.33 19.04 11.88
N ASN A 58 -12.13 18.71 11.34
CA ASN A 58 -12.03 18.09 10.00
C ASN A 58 -11.26 16.74 9.92
N GLN A 59 -10.74 16.18 11.02
CA GLN A 59 -9.97 14.91 11.06
C GLN A 59 -8.79 14.81 10.07
N LEU A 60 -8.26 15.93 9.57
CA LEU A 60 -7.08 15.96 8.70
C LEU A 60 -5.80 15.90 9.54
N SER A 61 -4.77 15.22 9.03
CA SER A 61 -3.50 15.05 9.72
C SER A 61 -2.32 15.53 8.89
N ASN A 62 -1.39 16.25 9.52
CA ASN A 62 -0.08 16.54 8.94
C ASN A 62 0.83 15.31 9.08
N ALA A 63 1.85 15.21 8.22
CA ALA A 63 2.91 14.22 8.36
C ALA A 63 4.27 14.89 8.39
N SER A 64 5.18 14.37 9.23
CA SER A 64 6.55 14.85 9.37
C SER A 64 7.50 13.68 9.53
N LEU A 65 8.60 13.68 8.77
CA LEU A 65 9.64 12.66 8.82
C LEU A 65 11.01 13.32 8.73
N SER A 66 11.81 13.14 9.79
CA SER A 66 13.18 13.62 9.83
C SER A 66 14.16 12.56 9.31
N LEU A 67 15.21 13.03 8.65
CA LEU A 67 16.34 12.24 8.19
C LEU A 67 17.61 12.78 8.87
N ILE A 68 18.27 11.92 9.65
CA ILE A 68 19.42 12.27 10.48
C ILE A 68 20.54 11.25 10.26
N PHE A 69 21.65 11.68 9.66
CA PHE A 69 22.78 10.81 9.35
C PHE A 69 24.08 11.60 9.20
N PRO A 70 25.26 10.96 9.40
CA PRO A 70 26.53 11.62 9.14
C PRO A 70 26.80 11.78 7.64
N ALA A 71 27.29 12.95 7.24
CA ALA A 71 27.71 13.26 5.89
C ALA A 71 29.00 12.49 5.55
N GLU A 72 28.83 11.28 5.02
CA GLU A 72 29.96 10.43 4.63
C GLU A 72 30.35 10.63 3.16
N LYS A 73 31.64 10.41 2.84
CA LYS A 73 32.18 10.56 1.48
C LYS A 73 31.41 9.72 0.44
N ARG A 74 30.90 8.54 0.83
CA ARG A 74 30.13 7.64 -0.05
C ARG A 74 28.82 8.22 -0.57
N TYR A 75 28.26 9.24 0.10
CA TYR A 75 27.02 9.89 -0.32
C TYR A 75 27.24 11.07 -1.27
N PHE A 76 28.49 11.48 -1.51
CA PHE A 76 28.79 12.58 -2.43
C PHE A 76 29.37 12.04 -3.74
N SER A 77 28.55 12.05 -4.80
CA SER A 77 28.98 11.76 -6.17
C SER A 77 29.39 13.07 -6.84
N ASN A 78 30.66 13.20 -7.23
CA ASN A 78 31.23 14.45 -7.76
C ASN A 78 30.97 15.65 -6.83
N GLY A 79 31.05 15.43 -5.52
CA GLY A 79 30.80 16.46 -4.51
C GLY A 79 29.32 16.82 -4.33
N ILE A 80 28.38 16.06 -4.91
CA ILE A 80 26.94 16.32 -4.79
C ILE A 80 26.25 15.14 -4.12
N MET A 81 25.37 15.46 -3.18
CA MET A 81 24.43 14.54 -2.54
C MET A 81 23.01 15.08 -2.77
N ILE A 82 22.09 14.24 -3.22
CA ILE A 82 20.70 14.60 -3.46
C ILE A 82 19.84 13.90 -2.43
N LEU A 83 19.03 14.67 -1.71
CA LEU A 83 18.01 14.14 -0.81
C LEU A 83 16.64 14.33 -1.45
N THR A 84 15.86 13.25 -1.55
CA THR A 84 14.50 13.30 -2.08
C THR A 84 13.52 12.92 -0.98
N CYS A 85 12.59 13.82 -0.66
CA CYS A 85 11.43 13.47 0.15
C CYS A 85 10.25 13.12 -0.76
N ASN A 86 9.69 11.92 -0.60
CA ASN A 86 8.44 11.52 -1.23
C ASN A 86 7.29 11.59 -0.24
N SER A 87 6.13 12.02 -0.70
CA SER A 87 4.89 12.09 0.06
C SER A 87 3.78 11.41 -0.72
N VAL A 88 3.21 10.36 -0.16
CA VAL A 88 2.15 9.55 -0.80
C VAL A 88 0.92 9.49 0.10
N ILE A 89 -0.25 9.79 -0.46
CA ILE A 89 -1.54 9.57 0.19
C ILE A 89 -2.16 8.32 -0.43
N ARG A 90 -2.38 7.29 0.39
CA ARG A 90 -3.02 6.03 -0.03
C ARG A 90 -4.39 5.89 0.62
N LEU A 91 -5.36 5.38 -0.14
CA LEU A 91 -6.67 5.02 0.35
C LEU A 91 -6.82 3.49 0.30
N GLU A 92 -6.99 2.92 1.49
CA GLU A 92 -7.34 1.51 1.64
C GLU A 92 -8.84 1.38 1.88
N TYR A 93 -9.51 0.58 1.05
CA TYR A 93 -10.94 0.33 1.19
C TYR A 93 -11.29 -1.05 0.66
N THR A 94 -12.46 -1.54 1.03
CA THR A 94 -12.93 -2.87 0.64
C THR A 94 -14.26 -2.78 -0.06
N MET A 95 -14.42 -3.60 -1.09
CA MET A 95 -15.68 -3.76 -1.79
C MET A 95 -16.05 -5.25 -1.78
N SER A 96 -17.32 -5.60 -1.82
CA SER A 96 -17.73 -7.01 -1.71
C SER A 96 -19.09 -7.29 -2.31
N SER A 97 -19.24 -8.52 -2.80
CA SER A 97 -20.50 -9.10 -3.28
C SER A 97 -20.76 -10.40 -2.55
N GLU A 98 -22.04 -10.71 -2.35
CA GLU A 98 -22.45 -11.84 -1.52
C GLU A 98 -23.60 -12.59 -2.20
N LEU A 99 -23.61 -13.90 -2.03
CA LEU A 99 -24.75 -14.74 -2.35
C LEU A 99 -24.98 -15.70 -1.20
N SER A 100 -26.21 -16.16 -1.04
CA SER A 100 -26.57 -17.17 -0.04
C SER A 100 -27.30 -18.33 -0.69
N LEU A 101 -27.00 -19.53 -0.20
CA LEU A 101 -27.79 -20.73 -0.47
C LEU A 101 -28.80 -20.88 0.64
N VAL A 102 -30.08 -20.92 0.30
CA VAL A 102 -31.19 -21.10 1.24
C VAL A 102 -31.86 -22.43 0.96
N SER A 103 -31.90 -23.31 1.95
CA SER A 103 -32.62 -24.58 1.87
C SER A 103 -33.61 -24.72 3.02
N GLU A 104 -34.71 -25.43 2.77
CA GLU A 104 -35.61 -25.87 3.84
C GLU A 104 -35.09 -27.16 4.48
N SER A 105 -35.35 -27.34 5.77
CA SER A 105 -34.84 -28.45 6.61
C SER A 105 -35.00 -29.88 6.07
N LYS A 106 -35.84 -30.11 5.07
CA LYS A 106 -36.06 -31.43 4.42
C LYS A 106 -35.73 -31.43 2.93
N SER A 107 -35.23 -30.34 2.38
CA SER A 107 -34.90 -30.20 0.97
C SER A 107 -33.43 -30.54 0.73
N SER A 108 -33.15 -31.38 -0.27
CA SER A 108 -31.79 -31.58 -0.79
C SER A 108 -31.36 -30.46 -1.74
N THR A 109 -32.29 -29.60 -2.15
CA THR A 109 -32.05 -28.46 -3.03
C THR A 109 -31.96 -27.17 -2.20
N ALA A 110 -30.97 -26.35 -2.50
CA ALA A 110 -30.79 -25.00 -1.97
C ALA A 110 -30.93 -23.97 -3.10
N PHE A 111 -31.73 -22.94 -2.88
CA PHE A 111 -31.95 -21.86 -3.84
C PHE A 111 -30.98 -20.72 -3.59
N VAL A 112 -30.54 -20.06 -4.65
CA VAL A 112 -29.60 -18.94 -4.55
C VAL A 112 -30.34 -17.63 -4.36
N THR A 113 -29.93 -16.87 -3.36
CA THR A 113 -30.25 -15.45 -3.21
C THR A 113 -28.98 -14.65 -3.41
N ALA A 114 -28.82 -14.03 -4.58
CA ALA A 114 -27.70 -13.13 -4.85
C ALA A 114 -28.00 -11.74 -4.30
N HIS A 115 -27.01 -11.14 -3.64
CA HIS A 115 -27.04 -9.75 -3.22
C HIS A 115 -26.06 -8.98 -4.07
N ASP A 116 -26.59 -8.07 -4.89
CA ASP A 116 -25.76 -7.17 -5.69
C ASP A 116 -24.86 -6.36 -4.75
N GLY A 117 -23.57 -6.68 -4.80
CA GLY A 117 -22.55 -6.02 -4.03
C GLY A 117 -21.95 -4.85 -4.76
N GLU A 118 -21.43 -3.91 -4.00
CA GLU A 118 -20.61 -2.86 -4.58
C GLU A 118 -19.24 -3.46 -4.90
N GLY A 119 -18.77 -3.35 -6.14
CA GLY A 119 -17.35 -3.41 -6.48
C GLY A 119 -16.69 -4.75 -6.78
N THR A 120 -17.40 -5.87 -6.67
CA THR A 120 -16.95 -7.16 -7.21
C THR A 120 -18.06 -7.82 -8.03
N VAL A 121 -17.70 -8.67 -8.99
CA VAL A 121 -18.66 -9.43 -9.79
C VAL A 121 -18.42 -10.91 -9.57
N ILE A 122 -19.45 -11.63 -9.12
CA ILE A 122 -19.41 -13.08 -8.97
C ILE A 122 -20.12 -13.70 -10.18
N THR A 123 -19.43 -14.59 -10.88
CA THR A 123 -19.95 -15.36 -12.03
C THR A 123 -19.92 -16.87 -11.73
N GLY A 124 -20.60 -17.66 -12.55
CA GLY A 124 -20.76 -19.12 -12.34
C GLY A 124 -21.91 -19.50 -11.39
N ILE A 125 -22.75 -18.53 -11.03
CA ILE A 125 -23.89 -18.74 -10.14
C ILE A 125 -25.01 -19.51 -10.87
N GLN A 126 -25.50 -20.60 -10.27
CA GLN A 126 -26.71 -21.30 -10.69
C GLN A 126 -27.93 -20.81 -9.88
N SER A 127 -29.15 -21.04 -10.36
CA SER A 127 -30.38 -20.64 -9.64
C SER A 127 -30.66 -21.52 -8.40
N ALA A 128 -30.19 -22.76 -8.42
CA ALA A 128 -30.27 -23.70 -7.33
C ALA A 128 -29.12 -24.72 -7.39
N TYR A 129 -28.80 -25.33 -6.25
CA TYR A 129 -27.82 -26.39 -6.12
C TYR A 129 -28.40 -27.55 -5.31
N ASN A 130 -28.08 -28.78 -5.68
CA ASN A 130 -28.39 -29.97 -4.94
C ASN A 130 -27.18 -30.46 -4.14
N VAL A 131 -27.43 -31.18 -3.05
CA VAL A 131 -26.37 -31.92 -2.35
C VAL A 131 -25.70 -32.88 -3.33
N GLY A 132 -24.37 -32.75 -3.49
CA GLY A 132 -23.55 -33.47 -4.46
C GLY A 132 -23.03 -32.59 -5.60
N ASP A 133 -23.63 -31.42 -5.84
CA ASP A 133 -23.21 -30.52 -6.91
C ASP A 133 -21.82 -29.93 -6.66
N GLN A 134 -21.17 -29.51 -7.74
CA GLN A 134 -19.94 -28.73 -7.70
C GLN A 134 -20.28 -27.24 -7.78
N ILE A 135 -19.79 -26.48 -6.82
CA ILE A 135 -19.85 -25.01 -6.82
C ILE A 135 -18.57 -24.51 -7.47
N ASN A 136 -18.73 -23.79 -8.58
CA ASN A 136 -17.63 -23.19 -9.34
C ASN A 136 -17.93 -21.71 -9.55
N LEU A 137 -17.51 -20.88 -8.60
CA LEU A 137 -17.72 -19.45 -8.64
C LEU A 137 -16.43 -18.75 -9.03
N THR A 138 -16.52 -17.66 -9.78
CA THR A 138 -15.38 -16.78 -10.02
C THR A 138 -15.75 -15.38 -9.58
N CYS A 139 -14.96 -14.83 -8.67
CA CYS A 139 -15.06 -13.43 -8.31
C CYS A 139 -14.07 -12.61 -9.11
N THR A 140 -14.47 -11.44 -9.60
CA THR A 140 -13.61 -10.49 -10.31
C THR A 140 -13.74 -9.10 -9.69
N SER A 141 -12.62 -8.42 -9.48
CA SER A 141 -12.57 -7.07 -8.91
C SER A 141 -12.92 -5.98 -9.94
N LYS A 142 -13.25 -4.77 -9.47
CA LYS A 142 -13.09 -3.57 -10.28
C LYS A 142 -11.59 -3.33 -10.56
N LYS A 143 -11.30 -2.59 -11.64
CA LYS A 143 -9.93 -2.21 -11.98
C LYS A 143 -9.40 -1.17 -10.99
N ALA A 144 -8.11 -1.26 -10.66
CA ALA A 144 -7.43 -0.38 -9.73
C ALA A 144 -6.00 -0.05 -10.17
N LYS A 145 -5.40 0.97 -9.53
CA LYS A 145 -4.00 1.36 -9.71
C LYS A 145 -3.38 1.66 -8.34
N PRO A 146 -2.10 1.34 -8.11
CA PRO A 146 -1.11 0.85 -9.08
C PRO A 146 -1.13 -0.67 -9.31
N SER A 147 -1.86 -1.43 -8.50
CA SER A 147 -1.87 -2.90 -8.55
C SER A 147 -3.29 -3.46 -8.50
N ALA A 148 -3.44 -4.71 -8.95
CA ALA A 148 -4.69 -5.44 -8.84
C ALA A 148 -5.15 -5.55 -7.36
N PRO A 149 -6.46 -5.46 -7.07
CA PRO A 149 -6.98 -5.67 -5.72
C PRO A 149 -6.73 -7.09 -5.21
N GLU A 150 -6.55 -7.25 -3.90
CA GLU A 150 -6.47 -8.58 -3.28
C GLU A 150 -7.89 -9.13 -3.07
N LEU A 151 -8.18 -10.33 -3.57
CA LEU A 151 -9.49 -10.99 -3.43
C LEU A 151 -9.45 -12.05 -2.33
N ILE A 152 -10.54 -12.13 -1.57
CA ILE A 152 -10.76 -13.11 -0.51
C ILE A 152 -12.17 -13.67 -0.64
N TRP A 153 -12.29 -14.99 -0.55
CA TRP A 153 -13.58 -15.67 -0.38
C TRP A 153 -13.83 -15.96 1.08
N LEU A 154 -15.04 -15.65 1.53
CA LEU A 154 -15.54 -15.93 2.86
C LEU A 154 -16.75 -16.87 2.75
N ILE A 155 -16.77 -17.93 3.55
CA ILE A 155 -17.91 -18.83 3.74
C ILE A 155 -18.42 -18.57 5.16
N ASN A 156 -19.63 -18.03 5.31
CA ASN A 156 -20.19 -17.59 6.59
C ASN A 156 -19.26 -16.68 7.42
N ASN A 157 -18.56 -15.75 6.76
CA ASN A 157 -17.58 -14.83 7.35
C ASN A 157 -16.23 -15.46 7.78
N GLU A 158 -16.00 -16.74 7.55
CA GLU A 158 -14.68 -17.36 7.71
C GLU A 158 -13.98 -17.45 6.34
N GLU A 159 -12.67 -17.26 6.31
CA GLU A 159 -11.92 -17.37 5.05
C GLU A 159 -11.97 -18.80 4.50
N ALA A 160 -12.25 -18.90 3.19
CA ALA A 160 -12.19 -20.17 2.49
C ALA A 160 -10.77 -20.71 2.51
N THR A 161 -10.63 -22.02 2.69
CA THR A 161 -9.33 -22.68 2.74
C THR A 161 -8.69 -22.71 1.36
N THR A 162 -7.36 -22.77 1.31
CA THR A 162 -6.59 -22.67 0.05
C THR A 162 -6.91 -23.77 -0.96
N ASP A 163 -7.35 -24.95 -0.52
CA ASP A 163 -7.78 -26.06 -1.36
C ASP A 163 -9.11 -25.79 -2.08
N MET A 164 -9.94 -24.87 -1.57
CA MET A 164 -11.16 -24.41 -2.23
C MET A 164 -10.89 -23.28 -3.24
N LEU A 165 -9.66 -22.76 -3.30
CA LEU A 165 -9.35 -21.56 -4.07
C LEU A 165 -8.66 -21.88 -5.40
N ARG A 166 -9.05 -21.15 -6.45
CA ARG A 166 -8.38 -21.16 -7.74
C ARG A 166 -7.85 -19.77 -8.08
N HIS A 167 -6.53 -19.62 -8.07
CA HIS A 167 -5.87 -18.36 -8.38
C HIS A 167 -5.78 -18.14 -9.89
N TYR A 168 -6.11 -16.92 -10.33
CA TYR A 168 -5.91 -16.44 -11.69
C TYR A 168 -4.87 -15.33 -11.69
N SER A 169 -4.15 -15.18 -12.80
CA SER A 169 -3.23 -14.05 -13.00
C SER A 169 -4.00 -12.73 -13.06
N SER A 170 -3.41 -11.66 -12.55
CA SER A 170 -3.97 -10.32 -12.74
C SER A 170 -3.94 -9.93 -14.23
N VAL A 171 -4.91 -9.11 -14.61
CA VAL A 171 -5.05 -8.61 -15.98
C VAL A 171 -4.90 -7.10 -15.97
N THR A 172 -3.94 -6.59 -16.74
CA THR A 172 -3.74 -5.16 -16.97
C THR A 172 -4.59 -4.72 -18.16
N THR A 173 -5.38 -3.67 -17.98
CA THR A 173 -6.17 -3.04 -19.05
C THR A 173 -5.35 -1.99 -19.80
N ASP A 174 -5.81 -1.57 -20.98
CA ASP A 174 -5.09 -0.62 -21.86
C ASP A 174 -4.71 0.70 -21.18
N ASP A 175 -5.49 1.12 -20.17
CA ASP A 175 -5.22 2.32 -19.38
C ASP A 175 -4.17 2.10 -18.28
N GLY A 176 -3.56 0.92 -18.18
CA GLY A 176 -2.60 0.54 -17.14
C GLY A 176 -3.22 0.23 -15.77
N SER A 177 -4.55 0.15 -15.68
CA SER A 177 -5.21 -0.34 -14.46
C SER A 177 -5.18 -1.87 -14.43
N GLU A 178 -5.26 -2.46 -13.25
CA GLU A 178 -5.22 -3.91 -13.07
C GLU A 178 -6.50 -4.44 -12.41
N LYS A 179 -6.90 -5.64 -12.79
CA LYS A 179 -7.97 -6.42 -12.16
C LYS A 179 -7.43 -7.75 -11.69
N SER A 180 -8.07 -8.31 -10.67
CA SER A 180 -7.82 -9.67 -10.19
C SER A 180 -9.09 -10.50 -10.27
N SER A 181 -8.90 -11.82 -10.37
CA SER A 181 -9.96 -12.81 -10.27
C SER A 181 -9.55 -13.94 -9.34
N LEU A 182 -10.49 -14.47 -8.56
CA LEU A 182 -10.28 -15.59 -7.65
C LEU A 182 -11.48 -16.55 -7.72
N GLY A 183 -11.20 -17.81 -8.03
CA GLY A 183 -12.19 -18.86 -8.09
C GLY A 183 -12.44 -19.50 -6.72
N LEU A 184 -13.69 -19.88 -6.46
CA LEU A 184 -14.08 -20.76 -5.37
C LEU A 184 -14.64 -22.05 -5.97
N GLN A 185 -13.98 -23.18 -5.68
CA GLN A 185 -14.31 -24.51 -6.19
C GLN A 185 -14.47 -25.48 -5.03
N LEU A 186 -15.67 -26.02 -4.85
CA LEU A 186 -15.96 -26.96 -3.77
C LEU A 186 -17.13 -27.88 -4.11
N SER A 187 -17.21 -29.01 -3.41
CA SER A 187 -18.35 -29.93 -3.50
C SER A 187 -19.35 -29.65 -2.40
N LEU A 188 -20.61 -29.42 -2.77
CA LEU A 188 -21.73 -29.25 -1.83
C LEU A 188 -22.19 -30.61 -1.29
N ASN A 189 -21.32 -31.35 -0.62
CA ASN A 189 -21.66 -32.63 0.01
C ASN A 189 -22.27 -32.44 1.40
N THR A 190 -22.77 -33.53 2.00
CA THR A 190 -23.41 -33.50 3.32
C THR A 190 -22.48 -32.98 4.41
N ALA A 191 -21.21 -33.39 4.41
CA ALA A 191 -20.22 -32.93 5.39
C ALA A 191 -19.98 -31.41 5.31
N PHE A 192 -19.88 -30.88 4.09
CA PHE A 192 -19.76 -29.44 3.86
C PHE A 192 -21.00 -28.71 4.38
N VAL A 193 -22.20 -29.18 4.04
CA VAL A 193 -23.45 -28.58 4.53
C VAL A 193 -23.54 -28.65 6.06
N ASP A 194 -23.13 -29.75 6.69
CA ASP A 194 -23.18 -29.90 8.14
C ASP A 194 -22.20 -28.96 8.86
N ILE A 195 -21.02 -28.74 8.30
CA ILE A 195 -20.01 -27.82 8.85
C ILE A 195 -20.40 -26.36 8.63
N TRP A 196 -20.85 -26.03 7.42
CA TRP A 196 -21.01 -24.66 6.95
C TRP A 196 -22.45 -24.17 6.93
N SER A 197 -23.45 -24.94 7.37
CA SER A 197 -24.81 -24.41 7.44
C SER A 197 -25.12 -23.68 8.74
N ILE A 198 -25.67 -22.47 8.61
CA ILE A 198 -26.30 -21.78 9.73
C ILE A 198 -27.79 -22.15 9.73
N ARG A 199 -28.21 -22.91 10.75
CA ARG A 199 -29.61 -23.33 10.91
C ARG A 199 -30.40 -22.25 11.64
N ARG A 200 -31.49 -21.77 11.01
CA ARG A 200 -32.45 -20.83 11.63
C ARG A 200 -33.88 -21.32 11.39
N LYS A 201 -34.56 -21.74 12.47
CA LYS A 201 -35.90 -22.33 12.43
C LYS A 201 -35.92 -23.55 11.48
N SER A 202 -36.74 -23.53 10.44
CA SER A 202 -36.87 -24.58 9.42
C SER A 202 -35.99 -24.35 8.19
N ARG A 203 -35.04 -23.41 8.24
CA ARG A 203 -34.15 -23.09 7.11
C ARG A 203 -32.68 -23.26 7.46
N SER A 204 -31.92 -23.59 6.44
CA SER A 204 -30.47 -23.71 6.43
C SER A 204 -29.90 -22.67 5.46
N LEU A 205 -28.86 -21.95 5.87
CA LEU A 205 -28.21 -20.91 5.07
C LEU A 205 -26.70 -21.14 4.99
N ILE A 206 -26.12 -20.98 3.80
CA ILE A 206 -24.68 -20.88 3.57
C ILE A 206 -24.42 -19.59 2.78
N ALA A 207 -23.71 -18.65 3.36
CA ALA A 207 -23.35 -17.38 2.73
C ALA A 207 -21.95 -17.44 2.14
N PHE A 208 -21.81 -17.01 0.89
CA PHE A 208 -20.54 -16.86 0.19
C PHE A 208 -20.34 -15.38 -0.11
N LYS A 209 -19.27 -14.80 0.44
CA LYS A 209 -18.92 -13.40 0.22
C LYS A 209 -17.55 -13.32 -0.45
N CYS A 210 -17.48 -12.63 -1.58
CA CYS A 210 -16.21 -12.21 -2.15
C CYS A 210 -15.90 -10.79 -1.69
N LYS A 211 -14.70 -10.59 -1.15
CA LYS A 211 -14.19 -9.29 -0.69
C LYS A 211 -12.95 -8.92 -1.48
N ALA A 212 -12.92 -7.71 -2.02
CA ALA A 212 -11.77 -7.11 -2.67
C ALA A 212 -11.17 -6.01 -1.78
N LYS A 213 -9.88 -6.09 -1.48
CA LYS A 213 -9.11 -5.04 -0.80
C LYS A 213 -8.37 -4.20 -1.84
N TYR A 214 -8.60 -2.89 -1.81
CA TYR A 214 -7.98 -1.91 -2.69
C TYR A 214 -6.94 -1.10 -1.92
N ASN A 215 -5.84 -0.75 -2.58
CA ASN A 215 -4.82 0.16 -2.08
C ASN A 215 -4.49 1.19 -3.16
N ASN A 216 -5.31 2.25 -3.21
CA ASN A 216 -5.22 3.24 -4.28
C ASN A 216 -4.32 4.40 -3.87
N VAL A 217 -3.44 4.81 -4.78
CA VAL A 217 -2.67 6.06 -4.61
C VAL A 217 -3.55 7.23 -5.03
N LEU A 218 -3.92 8.09 -4.08
CA LEU A 218 -4.73 9.29 -4.35
C LEU A 218 -3.87 10.46 -4.83
N MET A 219 -2.67 10.60 -4.24
CA MET A 219 -1.73 11.66 -4.59
C MET A 219 -0.31 11.23 -4.24
N GLU A 220 0.64 11.58 -5.10
CA GLU A 220 2.07 11.35 -4.90
C GLU A 220 2.83 12.61 -5.31
N THR A 221 3.71 13.10 -4.43
CA THR A 221 4.57 14.26 -4.70
C THR A 221 5.98 13.99 -4.20
N SER A 222 6.98 14.59 -4.84
CA SER A 222 8.37 14.50 -4.46
C SER A 222 9.03 15.88 -4.38
N LYS A 223 10.04 16.01 -3.52
CA LYS A 223 10.85 17.22 -3.40
C LYS A 223 12.32 16.86 -3.23
N ASP A 224 13.14 17.32 -4.17
CA ASP A 224 14.60 17.17 -4.15
C ASP A 224 15.28 18.38 -3.51
N GLU A 225 16.35 18.09 -2.77
CA GLU A 225 17.28 19.04 -2.18
C GLU A 225 18.72 18.64 -2.57
N ILE A 226 19.41 19.56 -3.25
CA ILE A 226 20.76 19.33 -3.76
C ILE A 226 21.76 19.91 -2.75
N ILE A 227 22.59 19.04 -2.20
CA ILE A 227 23.59 19.37 -1.19
C ILE A 227 24.98 19.22 -1.79
N ARG A 228 25.82 20.25 -1.63
CA ARG A 228 27.21 20.23 -2.10
C ARG A 228 28.15 19.89 -0.97
N ARG A 229 29.24 19.19 -1.29
CA ARG A 229 30.36 19.02 -0.38
C ARG A 229 31.08 20.35 -0.24
N PHE A 230 31.44 20.71 0.98
CA PHE A 230 32.34 21.84 1.20
C PHE A 230 33.77 21.43 0.81
N GLU A 231 34.38 22.16 -0.12
CA GLU A 231 35.81 22.06 -0.44
C GLU A 231 36.49 23.36 -0.01
N PRO A 232 37.43 23.32 0.94
CA PRO A 232 38.21 24.50 1.29
C PRO A 232 39.11 24.89 0.11
N SER A 233 39.06 26.15 -0.30
CA SER A 233 39.92 26.72 -1.34
C SER A 233 41.39 26.58 -0.95
N THR A 234 42.16 25.73 -1.63
CA THR A 234 43.62 25.73 -1.49
C THR A 234 44.21 26.85 -2.34
N THR A 235 44.16 28.09 -1.85
CA THR A 235 44.95 29.18 -2.45
C THR A 235 46.41 28.97 -2.04
N LYS A 236 47.20 28.28 -2.85
CA LYS A 236 48.67 28.30 -2.71
C LYS A 236 49.15 29.67 -3.15
N LEU A 237 49.50 30.53 -2.19
CA LEU A 237 50.28 31.74 -2.43
C LEU A 237 51.65 31.33 -2.98
N HIS A 238 51.89 31.59 -4.26
CA HIS A 238 53.24 31.54 -4.83
C HIS A 238 53.94 32.84 -4.45
N VAL A 239 54.74 32.82 -3.39
CA VAL A 239 55.65 33.93 -3.08
C VAL A 239 56.89 33.72 -3.95
N SER A 240 56.98 34.46 -5.05
CA SER A 240 58.22 34.59 -5.80
C SER A 240 59.18 35.42 -4.97
N ALA A 241 60.27 34.81 -4.49
CA ALA A 241 61.40 35.54 -3.96
C ALA A 241 62.20 36.12 -5.14
N GLU A 242 62.22 37.44 -5.28
CA GLU A 242 63.22 38.13 -6.10
C GLU A 242 64.55 38.11 -5.35
N ASN A 243 65.54 37.44 -5.93
CA ASN A 243 66.92 37.47 -5.49
C ASN A 243 67.55 38.81 -5.89
N GLU A 244 68.00 39.56 -4.90
CA GLU A 244 69.11 40.50 -5.08
C GLU A 244 70.40 39.71 -5.35
N VAL A 245 71.08 39.98 -6.47
CA VAL A 245 72.54 39.86 -6.56
C VAL A 245 73.05 41.02 -7.40
N GLY A 246 73.81 41.90 -6.76
CA GLY A 246 74.60 42.94 -7.41
C GLY A 246 75.87 42.39 -8.06
N ALA A 247 76.29 43.08 -9.12
CA ALA A 247 77.67 43.32 -9.51
C ALA A 247 77.69 44.54 -10.44
#